data_AF-A0A965U4M7-F1
#
_entry.id   AF-A0A965U4M7-F1
#
_cell.length_a   1.000
_cell.length_b   1.000
_cell.length_c   1.000
_cell.angle_alpha   90.00
_cell.angle_beta   90.00
_cell.angle_gamma   90.00
#
_symmetry.space_group_name_H-M   'P 1'
#
loop_
_entity.id
_entity.type
_entity.pdbx_description
1 polymer ?
#
loop_
_entity_poly.entity_id
_entity_poly.type
_entity_poly.pdbx_seq_one_letter_code
_entity_poly.pdbx_strand_id
1 'polypeptide(L)'
;MNAQAILTKIEEDARQSAAELLTDANGRAEEIKTASRKKIEKARAEMIAQAQKESAELEKRMLRMAELDDRKEMLARKRALIDEVFALSAQKLGAMDPAQARAFFLGEAAREATGRETVVIGAENAQWFDDRF
;
A
#
# COMPACT_ATOMS: atom_id res chain seq x y z
N MET A 1 57.41 41.81 62.00
CA MET A 1 56.26 41.34 61.18
C MET A 1 56.32 39.83 61.12
N ASN A 2 55.22 39.13 61.42
CA ASN A 2 55.22 37.69 61.67
C ASN A 2 54.84 36.95 60.38
N ALA A 3 55.85 36.57 59.57
CA ALA A 3 55.68 35.94 58.26
C ALA A 3 54.82 34.67 58.28
N GLN A 4 54.76 33.98 59.42
CA GLN A 4 53.97 32.77 59.60
C GLN A 4 52.46 33.02 59.44
N ALA A 5 51.94 34.14 59.95
CA ALA A 5 50.51 34.45 59.87
C ALA A 5 50.07 34.76 58.43
N ILE A 6 50.96 35.33 57.62
CA ILE A 6 50.69 35.61 56.21
C ILE A 6 50.65 34.29 55.42
N LEU A 7 51.59 33.38 55.67
CA LEU A 7 51.62 32.06 55.01
C LEU A 7 50.38 31.22 55.33
N THR A 8 49.95 31.19 56.59
CA THR A 8 48.74 30.45 56.99
C THR A 8 47.50 31.00 56.30
N LYS A 9 47.38 32.33 56.19
CA LYS A 9 46.24 32.95 55.51
C LYS A 9 46.22 32.65 54.00
N ILE A 10 47.38 32.67 53.35
CA ILE A 10 47.51 32.30 51.94
C ILE A 10 47.11 30.83 51.71
N GLU A 11 47.51 29.91 52.61
CA GLU A 11 47.09 28.51 52.52
C GLU A 11 45.58 28.34 52.72
N GLU A 12 44.98 29.05 53.67
CA GLU A 12 43.53 29.02 53.91
C GLU A 12 42.76 29.53 52.69
N ASP A 13 43.14 30.70 52.17
CA ASP A 13 42.50 31.32 51.00
C ASP A 13 42.65 30.42 49.75
N ALA A 14 43.81 29.77 49.57
CA ALA A 14 44.05 28.82 48.48
C ALA A 14 43.19 27.56 48.62
N ARG A 15 43.05 27.01 49.83
CA ARG A 15 42.20 25.84 50.09
C ARG A 15 40.72 26.17 49.86
N GLN A 16 40.27 27.33 50.30
CA GLN A 16 38.90 27.77 50.08
C GLN A 16 38.61 27.95 48.58
N SER A 17 39.50 28.63 47.86
CA SER A 17 39.36 28.83 46.41
C SER A 17 39.32 27.50 45.64
N ALA A 18 40.16 26.53 46.02
CA ALA A 18 40.16 25.20 45.41
C ALA A 18 38.86 24.42 45.71
N ALA A 19 38.33 24.52 46.92
CA ALA A 19 37.06 23.88 47.29
C ALA A 19 35.86 24.48 46.54
N GLU A 20 35.83 25.80 46.37
CA GLU A 20 34.80 26.49 45.59
C GLU A 20 34.87 26.10 44.11
N LEU A 21 36.07 26.06 43.52
CA LEU A 21 36.27 25.63 42.13
C LEU A 21 35.82 24.19 41.90
N LEU A 22 36.15 23.27 42.81
CA LEU A 22 35.73 21.88 42.71
C LEU A 22 34.21 21.74 42.82
N THR A 23 33.58 22.52 43.71
CA THR A 23 32.13 22.51 43.88
C THR A 23 31.41 23.01 42.63
N ASP A 24 31.86 24.13 42.05
CA ASP A 24 31.31 24.67 40.80
C ASP A 24 31.54 23.71 39.62
N ALA A 25 32.74 23.13 39.48
CA ALA A 25 33.03 22.15 38.44
C ALA A 25 32.14 20.90 38.54
N ASN A 26 31.94 20.37 39.75
CA ASN A 26 31.05 19.24 39.98
C ASN A 26 29.58 19.60 39.70
N GLY A 27 29.13 20.80 40.09
CA GLY A 27 27.80 21.29 39.77
C GLY A 27 27.55 21.34 38.26
N ARG A 28 28.47 21.95 37.51
CA ARG A 28 28.38 22.01 36.03
C ARG A 28 28.42 20.62 35.39
N ALA A 29 29.25 19.72 35.90
CA ALA A 29 29.31 18.35 35.38
C ALA A 29 27.97 17.61 35.56
N GLU A 30 27.33 17.73 36.72
CA GLU A 30 26.03 17.10 36.97
C GLU A 30 24.88 17.77 36.20
N GLU A 31 24.94 19.08 35.99
CA GLU A 31 24.00 19.78 35.10
C GLU A 31 24.10 19.28 33.65
N ILE A 32 25.32 19.20 33.11
CA ILE A 32 25.57 18.70 31.75
C ILE A 32 25.07 17.25 31.61
N LYS A 33 25.38 16.40 32.59
CA LYS A 33 24.96 15.00 32.61
C LYS A 33 23.45 14.86 32.68
N THR A 34 22.79 15.64 33.53
CA THR A 34 21.33 15.64 33.66
C THR A 34 20.65 16.15 32.39
N ALA A 35 21.15 17.24 31.80
CA ALA A 35 20.63 17.79 30.55
C ALA A 35 20.81 16.79 29.39
N SER A 36 21.99 16.16 29.30
CA SER A 36 22.29 15.15 28.28
C SER A 36 21.38 13.93 28.43
N ARG A 37 21.19 13.43 29.66
CA ARG A 37 20.29 12.31 29.93
C ARG A 37 18.85 12.63 29.52
N LYS A 38 18.34 13.82 29.87
CA LYS A 38 17.00 14.26 29.44
C LYS A 38 16.87 14.31 27.91
N LYS A 39 17.89 14.80 27.20
CA LYS A 39 17.90 14.83 25.73
C LYS A 39 17.88 13.44 25.12
N ILE A 40 18.67 12.51 25.65
CA ILE A 40 18.74 11.12 25.18
C ILE A 40 17.39 10.43 25.39
N GLU A 41 16.79 10.55 26.58
CA GLU A 41 15.48 9.93 26.86
C GLU A 41 14.38 10.50 25.96
N LYS A 42 14.37 11.82 25.74
CA LYS A 42 13.43 12.45 24.82
C LYS A 42 13.58 11.93 23.39
N ALA A 43 14.82 11.93 22.86
CA ALA A 43 15.09 11.45 21.51
C ALA A 43 14.73 9.96 21.35
N ARG A 44 14.98 9.15 22.38
CA ARG A 44 14.62 7.72 22.40
C ARG A 44 13.10 7.54 22.38
N ALA A 45 12.36 8.30 23.19
CA ALA A 45 10.91 8.24 23.21
C ALA A 45 10.30 8.65 21.87
N GLU A 46 10.80 9.73 21.26
CA GLU A 46 10.36 10.20 19.93
C GLU A 46 10.65 9.17 18.85
N MET A 47 11.85 8.57 18.84
CA MET A 47 12.22 7.52 17.89
C MET A 47 11.32 6.29 18.00
N ILE A 48 11.02 5.83 19.22
CA ILE A 48 10.14 4.68 19.45
C ILE A 48 8.72 5.01 18.98
N ALA A 49 8.19 6.17 19.34
CA ALA A 49 6.84 6.59 18.94
C ALA A 49 6.72 6.70 17.41
N GLN A 50 7.73 7.26 16.75
CA GLN A 50 7.76 7.37 15.30
C GLN A 50 7.84 5.98 14.64
N ALA A 51 8.73 5.11 15.11
CA ALA A 51 8.86 3.74 14.59
C ALA A 51 7.56 2.93 14.74
N GLN A 52 6.86 3.08 15.88
CA GLN A 52 5.55 2.44 16.10
C GLN A 52 4.50 2.95 15.12
N LYS A 53 4.44 4.26 14.91
CA LYS A 53 3.51 4.87 13.95
C LYS A 53 3.78 4.39 12.52
N GLU A 54 5.03 4.44 12.08
CA GLU A 54 5.44 4.01 10.74
C GLU A 54 5.17 2.52 10.52
N SER A 55 5.46 1.68 11.51
CA SER A 55 5.17 0.25 11.45
C SER A 55 3.66 -0.02 11.29
N ALA A 56 2.82 0.68 12.05
CA ALA A 56 1.37 0.52 11.97
C ALA A 56 0.81 1.01 10.62
N GLU A 57 1.36 2.09 10.06
CA GLU A 57 0.99 2.58 8.73
C GLU A 57 1.43 1.61 7.63
N LEU A 58 2.63 1.06 7.73
CA LEU A 58 3.16 0.06 6.80
C LEU A 58 2.31 -1.21 6.81
N GLU A 59 1.99 -1.73 7.98
CA GLU A 59 1.14 -2.91 8.16
C GLU A 59 -0.24 -2.71 7.49
N LYS A 60 -0.91 -1.58 7.79
CA LYS A 60 -2.18 -1.23 7.16
C LYS A 60 -2.09 -1.16 5.65
N ARG A 61 -1.00 -0.61 5.12
CA ARG A 61 -0.77 -0.54 3.66
C ARG A 61 -0.60 -1.93 3.07
N MET A 62 0.18 -2.79 3.72
CA MET A 62 0.42 -4.16 3.25
C MET A 62 -0.89 -4.97 3.20
N LEU A 63 -1.70 -4.91 4.25
CA LEU A 63 -3.00 -5.59 4.29
C LEU A 63 -3.93 -5.13 3.17
N ARG A 64 -4.02 -3.81 2.94
CA ARG A 64 -4.85 -3.27 1.84
C ARG A 64 -4.35 -3.68 0.46
N MET A 65 -3.04 -3.75 0.26
CA MET A 65 -2.47 -4.20 -1.01
C MET A 65 -2.76 -5.69 -1.24
N ALA A 66 -2.61 -6.53 -0.22
CA ALA A 66 -2.95 -7.94 -0.29
C ALA A 66 -4.42 -8.15 -0.66
N GLU A 67 -5.35 -7.47 0.02
CA GLU A 67 -6.79 -7.55 -0.28
C GLU A 67 -7.10 -7.09 -1.72
N LEU A 68 -6.41 -6.05 -2.18
CA LEU A 68 -6.60 -5.51 -3.52
C LEU A 68 -6.07 -6.47 -4.60
N ASP A 69 -4.95 -7.13 -4.36
CA ASP A 69 -4.37 -8.11 -5.28
C ASP A 69 -5.22 -9.39 -5.34
N ASP A 70 -5.72 -9.89 -4.21
CA ASP A 70 -6.67 -11.00 -4.15
C ASP A 70 -7.94 -10.68 -4.95
N ARG A 71 -8.47 -9.46 -4.80
CA ARG A 71 -9.65 -9.01 -5.52
C ARG A 71 -9.40 -8.91 -7.02
N LYS A 72 -8.24 -8.39 -7.44
CA LYS A 72 -7.86 -8.35 -8.86
C LYS A 72 -7.79 -9.76 -9.43
N GLU A 73 -7.14 -10.69 -8.73
CA GLU A 73 -7.01 -12.06 -9.19
C GLU A 73 -8.38 -12.74 -9.33
N MET A 74 -9.25 -12.59 -8.33
CA MET A 74 -10.62 -13.12 -8.41
C MET A 74 -11.38 -12.56 -9.61
N LEU A 75 -11.31 -11.25 -9.85
CA LEU A 75 -12.00 -10.62 -10.97
C LEU A 75 -11.42 -11.07 -12.32
N ALA A 76 -10.10 -11.21 -12.42
CA ALA A 76 -9.44 -11.72 -13.62
C ALA A 76 -9.89 -13.16 -13.92
N ARG A 77 -9.93 -14.03 -12.92
CA ARG A 77 -10.42 -15.42 -13.06
C ARG A 77 -11.88 -15.47 -13.50
N LYS A 78 -12.75 -14.64 -12.90
CA LYS A 78 -14.16 -14.54 -13.31
C LYS A 78 -14.28 -14.09 -14.77
N ARG A 79 -13.47 -13.11 -15.18
CA ARG A 79 -13.49 -12.61 -16.55
C ARG A 79 -13.03 -13.67 -17.54
N ALA A 80 -11.93 -14.36 -17.23
CA ALA A 80 -11.42 -15.45 -18.06
C ALA A 80 -12.46 -16.56 -18.26
N LEU A 81 -13.18 -16.94 -17.18
CA LEU A 81 -14.26 -17.92 -17.27
C LEU A 81 -15.40 -17.43 -18.18
N ILE A 82 -15.79 -16.16 -18.06
CA ILE A 82 -16.82 -15.57 -18.93
C ILE A 82 -16.37 -15.60 -20.39
N ASP A 83 -15.14 -15.17 -20.67
CA ASP A 83 -14.58 -15.15 -22.03
C ASP A 83 -14.50 -16.58 -22.61
N GLU A 84 -14.14 -17.58 -21.80
CA GLU A 84 -14.16 -19.00 -22.19
C GLU A 84 -15.57 -19.49 -22.53
N VAL A 85 -16.57 -19.15 -21.71
CA VAL A 85 -17.97 -19.51 -21.96
C VAL A 85 -18.47 -18.88 -23.26
N PHE A 86 -18.14 -17.61 -23.52
CA PHE A 86 -18.50 -16.96 -24.78
C PHE A 86 -17.81 -17.60 -25.98
N ALA A 87 -16.51 -17.90 -25.88
CA ALA A 87 -15.77 -18.56 -26.94
C ALA A 87 -16.36 -19.95 -27.26
N LEU A 88 -16.65 -20.75 -26.23
CA LEU A 88 -17.27 -22.06 -26.40
C LEU A 88 -18.69 -21.95 -26.96
N SER A 89 -19.46 -20.96 -26.53
CA SER A 89 -20.82 -20.73 -27.05
C SER A 89 -20.78 -20.34 -28.53
N ALA A 90 -19.87 -19.44 -28.92
CA ALA A 90 -19.65 -19.07 -30.32
C ALA A 90 -19.21 -20.27 -31.16
N GLN A 91 -18.29 -21.10 -30.64
CA GLN A 91 -17.87 -22.33 -31.31
C GLN A 91 -19.04 -23.30 -31.51
N LYS A 92 -19.88 -23.51 -30.49
CA LYS A 92 -21.06 -24.39 -30.57
C LYS A 92 -22.08 -23.86 -31.57
N LEU A 93 -22.35 -22.55 -31.58
CA LEU A 93 -23.22 -21.93 -32.57
C LEU A 93 -22.66 -22.06 -34.00
N GLY A 94 -21.35 -21.83 -34.17
CA GLY A 94 -20.65 -22.00 -35.45
C GLY A 94 -20.64 -23.44 -35.96
N ALA A 95 -20.65 -24.41 -35.06
CA ALA A 95 -20.65 -25.84 -35.37
C ALA A 95 -22.05 -26.46 -35.52
N MET A 96 -23.13 -25.66 -35.40
CA MET A 96 -24.50 -26.15 -35.64
C MET A 96 -24.66 -26.62 -37.09
N ASP A 97 -25.52 -27.62 -37.28
CA ASP A 97 -25.96 -28.00 -38.62
C ASP A 97 -26.56 -26.77 -39.34
N PRO A 98 -26.22 -26.51 -40.62
CA PRO A 98 -26.71 -25.35 -41.35
C PRO A 98 -28.23 -25.17 -41.33
N ALA A 99 -29.00 -26.27 -41.41
CA ALA A 99 -30.46 -26.22 -41.37
C ALA A 99 -30.97 -25.84 -39.98
N GLN A 100 -30.33 -26.35 -38.92
CA GLN A 100 -30.65 -26.03 -37.53
C GLN A 100 -30.29 -24.57 -37.21
N ALA A 101 -29.10 -24.12 -37.61
CA ALA A 101 -28.63 -22.75 -37.43
C ALA A 101 -29.57 -21.76 -38.12
N ARG A 102 -29.93 -22.02 -39.38
CA ARG A 102 -30.86 -21.18 -40.16
C ARG A 102 -32.23 -21.08 -39.47
N ALA A 103 -32.80 -22.20 -39.05
CA ALA A 103 -34.10 -22.20 -38.37
C ALA A 103 -34.08 -21.40 -37.06
N PHE A 104 -33.00 -21.54 -36.28
CA PHE A 104 -32.82 -20.82 -35.04
C PHE A 104 -32.72 -19.30 -35.26
N PHE A 105 -31.77 -18.84 -36.08
CA PHE A 105 -31.53 -17.40 -36.27
C PHE A 105 -32.69 -16.68 -36.98
N LEU A 106 -33.35 -17.33 -37.95
CA LEU A 106 -34.54 -16.76 -38.58
C LEU A 106 -35.74 -16.74 -37.65
N GLY A 107 -35.89 -17.76 -36.81
CA GLY A 107 -36.93 -17.78 -35.78
C GLY A 107 -36.79 -16.59 -34.83
N GLU A 108 -35.58 -16.34 -34.33
CA GLU A 108 -35.31 -15.21 -33.45
C GLU A 108 -35.46 -13.86 -34.17
N ALA A 109 -34.99 -13.72 -35.42
CA ALA A 109 -35.17 -12.51 -36.20
C ALA A 109 -36.65 -12.20 -36.50
N ALA A 110 -37.43 -13.23 -36.85
CA ALA A 110 -38.85 -13.08 -37.17
C ALA A 110 -39.70 -12.70 -35.95
N ARG A 111 -39.30 -13.10 -34.74
CA ARG A 111 -39.99 -12.73 -33.50
C ARG A 111 -39.94 -11.24 -33.22
N GLU A 112 -38.85 -10.59 -33.61
CA GLU A 112 -38.63 -9.16 -33.40
C GLU A 112 -38.96 -8.31 -34.64
N ALA A 113 -39.29 -8.95 -35.77
CA ALA A 113 -39.56 -8.25 -37.03
C ALA A 113 -40.96 -7.62 -37.05
N THR A 114 -41.05 -6.41 -37.59
CA THR A 114 -42.30 -5.67 -37.81
C THR A 114 -42.77 -5.67 -39.27
N GLY A 115 -42.03 -6.33 -40.17
CA GLY A 115 -42.41 -6.61 -41.55
C GLY A 115 -41.82 -5.64 -42.60
N ARG A 116 -40.88 -4.77 -42.21
CA ARG A 116 -40.18 -3.83 -43.12
C ARG A 116 -38.66 -3.94 -43.06
N GLU A 117 -38.15 -4.93 -42.34
CA GLU A 117 -36.74 -5.15 -42.12
C GLU A 117 -36.09 -5.83 -43.33
N THR A 118 -34.81 -5.54 -43.52
CA THR A 118 -33.95 -6.26 -44.46
C THR A 118 -32.93 -7.05 -43.66
N VAL A 119 -32.84 -8.35 -43.92
CA VAL A 119 -31.85 -9.22 -43.27
C VAL A 119 -30.52 -9.06 -43.99
N VAL A 120 -29.47 -8.70 -43.26
CA VAL A 120 -28.10 -8.63 -43.78
C VAL A 120 -27.31 -9.79 -43.20
N ILE A 121 -26.78 -10.64 -44.07
CA ILE A 121 -26.02 -11.83 -43.68
C ILE A 121 -24.55 -11.44 -43.53
N GLY A 122 -23.98 -11.73 -42.35
CA GLY A 122 -22.55 -11.56 -42.10
C GLY A 122 -21.71 -12.59 -42.85
N ALA A 123 -20.48 -12.22 -43.22
CA ALA A 123 -19.60 -13.05 -44.05
C ALA A 123 -19.33 -14.46 -43.48
N GLU A 124 -19.29 -14.63 -42.16
CA GLU A 124 -19.07 -15.92 -41.50
C GLU A 124 -20.28 -16.86 -41.58
N ASN A 125 -21.47 -16.34 -41.88
CA ASN A 125 -22.72 -17.09 -41.92
C ASN A 125 -23.15 -17.46 -43.34
N ALA A 126 -22.35 -17.10 -44.35
CA ALA A 126 -22.68 -17.30 -45.77
C ALA A 126 -22.95 -18.77 -46.14
N GLN A 127 -22.39 -19.72 -45.39
CA GLN A 127 -22.61 -21.16 -45.59
C GLN A 127 -23.98 -21.67 -45.09
N TRP A 128 -24.72 -20.90 -44.30
CA TRP A 128 -26.04 -21.28 -43.76
C TRP A 128 -27.21 -20.79 -44.64
N PHE A 129 -26.91 -19.94 -45.60
CA PHE A 129 -27.89 -19.32 -46.48
C PHE A 129 -27.51 -19.66 -47.92
N ASP A 130 -28.45 -20.21 -48.68
CA ASP A 130 -28.26 -20.51 -50.10
C ASP A 130 -28.76 -19.33 -50.96
N ASP A 131 -28.53 -19.39 -52.27
CA ASP A 131 -28.97 -18.38 -53.26
C ASP A 131 -30.50 -18.18 -53.31
N ARG A 132 -31.26 -18.92 -52.50
CA ARG A 132 -32.72 -18.83 -52.35
C ARG A 132 -33.16 -17.96 -51.18
N PHE A 133 -32.21 -17.27 -50.55
CA PHE A 133 -32.44 -16.20 -49.57
C PHE A 133 -32.48 -14.83 -50.26
#